data_AF-A0A822Z4Q5-F1
#
_entry.id   AF-A0A822Z4Q5-F1
#
_cell.length_a   1.000
_cell.length_b   1.000
_cell.length_c   1.000
_cell.angle_alpha   90.00
_cell.angle_beta   90.00
_cell.angle_gamma   90.00
#
_symmetry.space_group_name_H-M   'P 1'
#
loop_
_entity.id
_entity.type
_entity.pdbx_description
1 polymer ?
#
loop_
_entity_poly.entity_id
_entity_poly.type
_entity_poly.pdbx_seq_one_letter_code
_entity_poly.pdbx_strand_id
1 'polypeptide(L)'
;MMEREEDEPVSPAGRFFLRPEMDQVINCALGLKNSLDVNYLKEHVKSSIMIQHPRFCSLLVRDNQGREHWRRTEVEIDRHVLVPELGGEFDAEGSPEDDEEIVNRYLADLAVSSPLGTDKPLWEFHLLRAQKCCVLRIHHALGDGISLMSLFLSCCRRADRPDEVPSISITASSSNSNSSKAKENKLSRSSRGGCGRLLWKGVLVVWFTIVFVVKFILRSLWVKDEKSAITGGAGVELWPRKLATAKFKLDDMKAVKKAVANATINDVLFGVISFGLTRYLQMQSPKSNSHSKFLF
;
A
#
# COMPACT_ATOMS: atom_id res chain seq x y z
N MET A 1 -24.60 -21.71 23.64
CA MET A 1 -24.55 -22.25 22.27
C MET A 1 -24.40 -21.04 21.36
N MET A 2 -23.17 -20.66 21.00
CA MET A 2 -22.98 -19.59 20.02
C MET A 2 -23.52 -20.10 18.69
N GLU A 3 -24.43 -19.35 18.07
CA GLU A 3 -24.81 -19.56 16.67
C GLU A 3 -23.50 -19.63 15.86
N ARG A 4 -23.32 -20.69 15.07
CA ARG A 4 -22.23 -20.72 14.10
C ARG A 4 -22.57 -19.65 13.06
N GLU A 5 -21.99 -18.48 13.20
CA GLU A 5 -21.92 -17.51 12.10
C GLU A 5 -21.41 -18.28 10.87
N GLU A 6 -22.16 -18.21 9.76
CA GLU A 6 -21.79 -18.89 8.53
C GLU A 6 -20.44 -18.38 8.03
N ASP A 7 -19.61 -19.29 7.52
CA ASP A 7 -18.33 -18.93 6.91
C ASP A 7 -18.60 -17.97 5.72
N GLU A 8 -17.94 -16.81 5.73
CA GLU A 8 -18.12 -15.80 4.69
C GLU A 8 -17.17 -16.07 3.50
N PRO A 9 -17.63 -16.00 2.24
CA PRO A 9 -16.74 -16.24 1.10
C PRO A 9 -15.67 -15.14 0.97
N VAL A 10 -14.46 -15.52 0.60
CA VAL A 10 -13.40 -14.53 0.30
C VAL A 10 -13.75 -13.75 -0.97
N SER A 11 -13.62 -12.43 -0.90
CA SER A 11 -13.88 -11.53 -2.04
C SER A 11 -13.02 -11.89 -3.26
N PRO A 12 -13.45 -11.57 -4.50
CA PRO A 12 -12.64 -11.84 -5.70
C PRO A 12 -11.23 -11.24 -5.64
N ALA A 13 -11.08 -10.02 -5.12
CA ALA A 13 -9.78 -9.40 -4.90
C ALA A 13 -8.97 -10.10 -3.81
N GLY A 14 -9.61 -10.51 -2.70
CA GLY A 14 -8.94 -11.29 -1.66
C GLY A 14 -8.40 -12.61 -2.20
N ARG A 15 -9.19 -13.34 -3.00
CA ARG A 15 -8.76 -14.58 -3.66
C ARG A 15 -7.62 -14.37 -4.65
N PHE A 16 -7.56 -13.22 -5.33
CA PHE A 16 -6.44 -12.88 -6.18
C PHE A 16 -5.13 -12.81 -5.38
N PHE A 17 -5.15 -12.16 -4.21
CA PHE A 17 -3.98 -12.05 -3.33
C PHE A 17 -3.67 -13.33 -2.53
N LEU A 18 -4.49 -14.37 -2.62
CA LEU A 18 -4.23 -15.67 -1.99
C LEU A 18 -3.61 -16.68 -2.94
N ARG A 19 -3.42 -16.30 -4.21
CA ARG A 19 -2.73 -17.16 -5.18
C ARG A 19 -1.23 -17.18 -4.86
N PRO A 20 -0.55 -18.32 -4.96
CA PRO A 20 0.88 -18.42 -4.66
C PRO A 20 1.74 -17.39 -5.41
N GLU A 21 1.38 -17.03 -6.64
CA GLU A 21 2.12 -16.07 -7.46
C GLU A 21 1.89 -14.61 -7.02
N MET A 22 0.81 -14.35 -6.28
CA MET A 22 0.35 -13.03 -5.87
C MET A 22 0.07 -12.98 -4.36
N ASP A 23 0.72 -13.84 -3.57
CA ASP A 23 0.64 -13.81 -2.11
C ASP A 23 1.34 -12.55 -1.62
N GLN A 24 0.57 -11.61 -1.08
CA GLN A 24 1.04 -10.27 -0.74
C GLN A 24 0.81 -10.00 0.73
N VAL A 25 1.93 -9.88 1.46
CA VAL A 25 1.95 -9.43 2.85
C VAL A 25 2.47 -8.00 2.91
N ILE A 26 1.66 -7.13 3.49
CA ILE A 26 2.02 -5.74 3.76
C ILE A 26 2.82 -5.72 5.06
N ASN A 27 4.07 -5.26 5.00
CA ASN A 27 4.89 -5.01 6.19
C ASN A 27 5.00 -3.49 6.41
N CYS A 28 4.59 -3.02 7.58
CA CYS A 28 4.63 -1.61 7.95
C CYS A 28 5.50 -1.43 9.19
N ALA A 29 6.64 -0.75 9.04
CA ALA A 29 7.51 -0.39 10.17
C ALA A 29 7.13 0.98 10.74
N LEU A 30 6.90 1.01 12.05
CA LEU A 30 6.53 2.17 12.82
C LEU A 30 7.65 2.49 13.81
N GLY A 31 8.33 3.62 13.59
CA GLY A 31 9.32 4.15 14.53
C GLY A 31 8.63 4.81 15.73
N LEU A 32 9.10 4.50 16.93
CA LEU A 32 8.51 4.94 18.20
C LEU A 32 9.49 5.82 18.95
N LYS A 33 8.96 6.79 19.69
CA LYS A 33 9.79 7.65 20.56
C LYS A 33 10.43 6.85 21.71
N ASN A 34 9.68 5.89 22.26
CA ASN A 34 10.09 5.06 23.38
C ASN A 34 9.88 3.58 23.01
N SER A 35 10.59 2.67 23.70
CA SER A 35 10.33 1.24 23.57
C SER A 35 8.93 0.91 24.09
N LEU A 36 8.21 0.03 23.40
CA LEU A 36 6.86 -0.41 23.78
C LEU A 36 6.92 -1.48 24.86
N ASP A 37 6.04 -1.37 25.86
CA ASP A 37 5.74 -2.48 26.76
C ASP A 37 4.82 -3.49 26.04
N VAL A 38 5.22 -4.76 26.11
CA VAL A 38 4.55 -5.85 25.38
C VAL A 38 3.15 -6.09 25.94
N ASN A 39 2.99 -6.06 27.26
CA ASN A 39 1.70 -6.32 27.91
C ASN A 39 0.73 -5.18 27.65
N TYR A 40 1.22 -3.94 27.74
CA TYR A 40 0.43 -2.76 27.41
C TYR A 40 -0.06 -2.79 25.96
N LEU A 41 0.80 -3.18 24.99
CA LEU A 41 0.36 -3.34 23.61
C LEU A 41 -0.72 -4.42 23.49
N LYS A 42 -0.52 -5.59 24.11
CA LYS A 42 -1.48 -6.69 24.08
C LYS A 42 -2.85 -6.24 24.62
N GLU A 43 -2.88 -5.54 25.74
CA GLU A 43 -4.11 -4.98 26.33
C GLU A 43 -4.76 -3.96 25.39
N HIS A 44 -3.95 -3.05 24.81
CA HIS A 44 -4.46 -2.04 23.89
C HIS A 44 -5.09 -2.68 22.65
N VAL A 45 -4.41 -3.65 22.02
CA VAL A 45 -4.92 -4.37 20.86
C VAL A 45 -6.22 -5.11 21.21
N LYS A 46 -6.29 -5.81 22.36
CA LYS A 46 -7.52 -6.48 22.84
C LYS A 46 -8.71 -5.52 22.93
N SER A 47 -8.48 -4.29 23.37
CA SER A 47 -9.53 -3.27 23.52
C SER A 47 -9.82 -2.46 22.25
N SER A 48 -8.99 -2.61 21.20
CA SER A 48 -9.05 -1.78 20.00
C SER A 48 -10.16 -2.19 19.04
N ILE A 49 -10.51 -1.28 18.13
CA ILE A 49 -11.46 -1.54 17.04
C ILE A 49 -10.98 -2.63 16.07
N MET A 50 -9.67 -2.89 16.01
CA MET A 50 -9.10 -3.96 15.19
C MET A 50 -9.68 -5.33 15.59
N ILE A 51 -9.76 -5.65 16.88
CA ILE A 51 -10.30 -6.93 17.38
C ILE A 51 -11.84 -6.95 17.41
N GLN A 52 -12.48 -5.83 17.11
CA GLN A 52 -13.93 -5.76 16.91
C GLN A 52 -14.30 -5.97 15.42
N HIS A 53 -13.34 -5.74 14.51
CA HIS A 53 -13.59 -5.80 13.08
C HIS A 53 -13.55 -7.27 12.58
N PRO A 54 -14.62 -7.81 11.95
CA PRO A 54 -14.71 -9.22 11.56
C PRO A 54 -13.50 -9.74 10.78
N ARG A 55 -13.04 -9.00 9.76
CA ARG A 55 -11.85 -9.35 8.96
C ARG A 55 -10.60 -9.69 9.78
N PHE A 56 -10.36 -9.01 10.89
CA PHE A 56 -9.18 -9.25 11.74
C PHE A 56 -9.40 -10.34 12.79
N CYS A 57 -10.63 -10.83 12.91
CA CYS A 57 -11.03 -11.91 13.82
C CYS A 57 -11.50 -13.14 13.04
N SER A 58 -11.06 -13.29 11.79
CA SER A 58 -11.44 -14.42 10.94
C SER A 58 -10.22 -15.22 10.49
N LEU A 59 -10.37 -16.55 10.53
CA LEU A 59 -9.44 -17.52 9.99
C LEU A 59 -9.70 -17.71 8.51
N LEU A 60 -8.62 -17.85 7.74
CA LEU A 60 -8.70 -18.29 6.36
C LEU A 60 -8.85 -19.81 6.33
N VAL A 61 -9.99 -20.30 5.84
CA VAL A 61 -10.30 -21.72 5.76
C VAL A 61 -10.64 -22.11 4.33
N ARG A 62 -10.38 -23.36 3.96
CA ARG A 62 -10.80 -23.91 2.67
C ARG A 62 -11.88 -24.97 2.89
N ASP A 63 -12.94 -24.91 2.09
CA ASP A 63 -13.98 -25.93 2.07
C ASP A 63 -13.51 -27.20 1.33
N ASN A 64 -14.33 -28.25 1.36
CA ASN A 64 -14.04 -29.51 0.67
C ASN A 64 -13.95 -29.38 -0.86
N GLN A 65 -14.40 -28.25 -1.43
CA GLN A 65 -14.31 -27.92 -2.85
C GLN A 65 -13.08 -27.03 -3.16
N GLY A 66 -12.24 -26.77 -2.15
CA GLY A 66 -11.05 -25.94 -2.26
C GLY A 66 -11.32 -24.44 -2.29
N ARG A 67 -12.56 -23.98 -2.02
CA ARG A 67 -12.89 -22.55 -2.01
C ARG A 67 -12.53 -21.94 -0.66
N GLU A 68 -11.95 -20.75 -0.71
CA GLU A 68 -11.57 -20.00 0.48
C GLU A 68 -12.76 -19.27 1.11
N HIS A 69 -12.84 -19.36 2.43
CA HIS A 69 -13.81 -18.64 3.27
C HIS A 69 -13.13 -18.06 4.50
N TRP A 70 -13.78 -17.04 5.08
CA TRP A 70 -13.46 -16.42 6.35
C TRP A 70 -14.35 -17.02 7.43
N ARG A 71 -13.73 -17.68 8.40
CA ARG A 71 -14.43 -18.20 9.58
C ARG A 71 -14.11 -17.35 10.79
N ARG A 72 -15.12 -16.75 11.41
CA ARG A 72 -14.89 -15.97 12.64
C ARG A 72 -14.34 -16.85 13.76
N THR A 73 -13.40 -16.30 14.51
CA THR A 73 -12.73 -16.97 15.62
C THR A 73 -12.45 -16.00 16.76
N GLU A 74 -12.12 -16.54 17.92
CA GLU A 74 -11.57 -15.77 19.02
C GLU A 74 -10.06 -15.58 18.79
N VAL A 75 -9.58 -14.34 18.92
CA VAL A 75 -8.18 -14.00 18.64
C VAL A 75 -7.31 -14.26 19.87
N GLU A 76 -6.38 -15.19 19.75
CA GLU A 76 -5.34 -15.45 20.76
C GLU A 76 -4.17 -14.47 20.59
N ILE A 77 -4.26 -13.31 21.22
CA ILE A 77 -3.35 -12.16 21.03
C ILE A 77 -1.87 -12.49 21.25
N ASP A 78 -1.55 -13.43 22.15
CA ASP A 78 -0.17 -13.85 22.42
C ASP A 78 0.50 -14.48 21.19
N ARG A 79 -0.26 -15.09 20.28
CA ARG A 79 0.24 -15.62 19.00
C ARG A 79 0.45 -14.55 17.94
N HIS A 80 -0.09 -13.35 18.13
CA HIS A 80 0.01 -12.25 17.17
C HIS A 80 1.04 -11.19 17.57
N VAL A 81 1.44 -11.11 18.84
CA VAL A 81 2.46 -10.16 19.31
C VAL A 81 3.77 -10.90 19.54
N LEU A 82 4.67 -10.80 18.55
CA LEU A 82 5.98 -11.44 18.54
C LEU A 82 7.06 -10.46 18.99
N VAL A 83 8.04 -10.95 19.75
CA VAL A 83 9.21 -10.18 20.16
C VAL A 83 10.44 -10.94 19.65
N PRO A 84 10.90 -10.63 18.43
CA PRO A 84 12.05 -11.31 17.85
C PRO A 84 13.31 -11.02 18.66
N GLU A 85 14.07 -12.07 18.97
CA GLU A 85 15.43 -11.93 19.50
C GLU A 85 16.38 -11.74 18.31
N LEU A 86 16.78 -10.49 18.07
CA LEU A 86 17.70 -10.15 16.97
C LEU A 86 19.18 -10.40 17.33
N GLY A 87 19.48 -11.27 18.31
CA GLY A 87 20.84 -11.45 18.83
C GLY A 87 21.70 -12.44 18.04
N GLY A 88 22.99 -12.11 17.87
CA GLY A 88 24.04 -13.02 17.38
C GLY A 88 24.34 -12.97 15.88
N GLU A 89 23.32 -12.88 15.01
CA GLU A 89 23.49 -12.72 13.55
C GLU A 89 23.51 -11.24 13.12
N PHE A 90 22.89 -10.35 13.91
CA PHE A 90 22.89 -8.89 13.70
C PHE A 90 24.03 -8.17 14.44
N ASP A 91 24.79 -8.88 15.28
CA ASP A 91 25.94 -8.37 16.03
C ASP A 91 27.28 -8.77 15.42
N ALA A 92 27.28 -9.59 14.35
CA ALA A 92 28.47 -10.18 13.74
C ALA A 92 28.86 -9.48 12.43
N GLU A 93 29.52 -8.33 12.55
CA GLU A 93 30.72 -7.88 11.81
C GLU A 93 30.82 -6.34 11.78
N GLY A 94 31.58 -5.78 12.73
CA GLY A 94 32.52 -4.69 12.42
C GLY A 94 32.05 -3.24 12.47
N SER A 95 30.77 -2.93 12.73
CA SER A 95 30.34 -1.56 13.09
C SER A 95 29.06 -1.59 13.92
N PRO A 96 28.78 -0.59 14.78
CA PRO A 96 27.44 -0.44 15.33
C PRO A 96 26.50 -0.22 14.14
N GLU A 97 25.78 -1.26 13.72
CA GLU A 97 24.78 -1.13 12.67
C GLU A 97 23.78 -0.07 13.09
N ASP A 98 23.42 0.80 12.15
CA ASP A 98 22.34 1.78 12.38
C ASP A 98 21.05 1.01 12.67
N ASP A 99 20.25 1.48 13.64
CA ASP A 99 18.95 0.88 13.97
C ASP A 99 18.08 0.72 12.70
N GLU A 100 18.22 1.64 11.75
CA GLU A 100 17.54 1.59 10.46
C GLU A 100 18.01 0.42 9.57
N GLU A 101 19.30 0.09 9.57
CA GLU A 101 19.84 -1.03 8.79
C GLU A 101 19.34 -2.37 9.34
N ILE A 102 19.31 -2.51 10.67
CA ILE A 102 18.75 -3.69 11.35
C ILE A 102 17.27 -3.86 10.98
N VAL A 103 16.47 -2.79 11.07
CA VAL A 103 15.05 -2.82 10.69
C VAL A 103 14.88 -3.16 9.21
N ASN A 104 15.68 -2.58 8.33
CA ASN A 104 15.63 -2.84 6.89
C ASN A 104 15.98 -4.29 6.57
N ARG A 105 17.00 -4.87 7.20
CA ARG A 105 17.35 -6.29 7.03
C ARG A 105 16.22 -7.18 7.52
N TYR A 106 15.70 -6.91 8.72
CA TYR A 106 14.59 -7.65 9.29
C TYR A 106 13.35 -7.67 8.36
N LEU A 107 12.96 -6.50 7.83
CA LEU A 107 11.87 -6.41 6.86
C LEU A 107 12.17 -7.15 5.55
N ALA A 108 13.43 -7.17 5.12
CA ALA A 108 13.82 -7.84 3.89
C ALA A 108 13.74 -9.36 4.04
N ASP A 109 14.12 -9.90 5.20
CA ASP A 109 13.99 -11.32 5.53
C ASP A 109 12.51 -11.72 5.60
N LEU A 110 11.67 -10.90 6.25
CA LEU A 110 10.22 -11.12 6.30
C LEU A 110 9.55 -11.16 4.92
N ALA A 111 10.12 -10.46 3.93
CA ALA A 111 9.58 -10.39 2.58
C ALA A 111 9.85 -11.67 1.75
N VAL A 112 10.77 -12.54 2.17
CA VAL A 112 11.14 -13.77 1.44
C VAL A 112 10.81 -15.03 2.22
N SER A 113 11.08 -15.02 3.53
CA SER A 113 11.28 -16.27 4.29
C SER A 113 10.21 -16.51 5.36
N SER A 114 9.17 -15.69 5.44
CA SER A 114 8.20 -15.77 6.55
C SER A 114 6.76 -15.50 6.10
N PRO A 115 6.09 -16.41 5.37
CA PRO A 115 4.68 -16.27 5.07
C PRO A 115 3.84 -16.21 6.36
N LEU A 116 2.65 -15.61 6.29
CA LEU A 116 1.71 -15.61 7.42
C LEU A 116 1.04 -16.98 7.53
N GLY A 117 1.09 -17.58 8.73
CA GLY A 117 0.40 -18.84 9.01
C GLY A 117 -1.12 -18.70 8.89
N THR A 118 -1.78 -19.70 8.28
CA THR A 118 -3.24 -19.73 8.13
C THR A 118 -3.97 -20.34 9.33
N ASP A 119 -3.24 -20.71 10.37
CA ASP A 119 -3.71 -21.29 11.64
C ASP A 119 -4.17 -20.21 12.66
N LYS A 120 -4.07 -18.94 12.29
CA LYS A 120 -4.54 -17.76 13.01
C LYS A 120 -4.97 -16.67 12.01
N PRO A 121 -5.70 -15.62 12.44
CA PRO A 121 -5.99 -14.48 11.57
C PRO A 121 -4.71 -13.89 10.95
N LEU A 122 -4.80 -13.43 9.70
CA LEU A 122 -3.61 -13.15 8.86
C LEU A 122 -2.96 -11.77 9.15
N TRP A 123 -2.54 -11.54 10.39
CA TRP A 123 -1.82 -10.35 10.81
C TRP A 123 -0.93 -10.60 12.02
N GLU A 124 0.15 -9.85 12.18
CA GLU A 124 1.10 -9.97 13.29
C GLU A 124 1.69 -8.59 13.66
N PHE A 125 2.04 -8.40 14.93
CA PHE A 125 2.86 -7.30 15.43
C PHE A 125 4.22 -7.85 15.88
N HIS A 126 5.31 -7.33 15.32
CA HIS A 126 6.66 -7.72 15.70
C HIS A 126 7.32 -6.52 16.40
N LEU A 127 7.73 -6.72 17.65
CA LEU A 127 8.29 -5.66 18.50
C LEU A 127 9.82 -5.73 18.55
N LEU A 128 10.46 -4.85 17.80
CA LEU A 128 11.90 -4.65 17.80
C LEU A 128 12.24 -3.64 18.91
N ARG A 129 12.32 -4.14 20.14
CA ARG A 129 12.36 -3.30 21.35
C ARG A 129 13.60 -2.43 21.44
N ALA A 130 14.75 -2.93 20.98
CA ALA A 130 16.02 -2.20 20.99
C ALA A 130 15.98 -1.02 19.99
N GLN A 131 15.46 -1.25 18.79
CA GLN A 131 15.34 -0.27 17.71
C GLN A 131 14.12 0.66 17.87
N LYS A 132 13.35 0.51 18.96
CA LYS A 132 12.09 1.24 19.21
C LYS A 132 11.18 1.20 17.98
N CYS A 133 11.05 0.03 17.38
CA CYS A 133 10.28 -0.18 16.16
C CYS A 133 9.21 -1.25 16.38
N CYS A 134 8.03 -1.01 15.82
CA CYS A 134 6.96 -2.00 15.72
C CYS A 134 6.71 -2.28 14.23
N VAL A 135 6.81 -3.55 13.83
CA VAL A 135 6.47 -3.98 12.48
C VAL A 135 5.09 -4.62 12.50
N LEU A 136 4.13 -4.01 11.82
CA LEU A 136 2.80 -4.55 11.59
C LEU A 136 2.78 -5.30 10.26
N ARG A 137 2.44 -6.58 10.31
CA ARG A 137 2.30 -7.46 9.16
C ARG A 137 0.83 -7.76 8.93
N ILE A 138 0.35 -7.58 7.71
CA ILE A 138 -1.06 -7.79 7.35
C ILE A 138 -1.13 -8.42 5.96
N HIS A 139 -1.86 -9.52 5.82
CA HIS A 139 -2.12 -10.09 4.50
C HIS A 139 -3.07 -9.22 3.68
N HIS A 140 -2.76 -8.94 2.41
CA HIS A 140 -3.50 -7.98 1.58
C HIS A 140 -4.96 -8.41 1.30
N ALA A 141 -5.29 -9.69 1.45
CA ALA A 141 -6.69 -10.17 1.39
C ALA A 141 -7.59 -9.58 2.50
N LEU A 142 -7.03 -9.03 3.58
CA LEU A 142 -7.77 -8.39 4.66
C LEU A 142 -8.26 -6.99 4.31
N GLY A 143 -7.60 -6.28 3.39
CA GLY A 143 -8.01 -4.94 3.03
C GLY A 143 -7.06 -4.24 2.06
N ASP A 144 -7.59 -3.22 1.40
CA ASP A 144 -6.79 -2.29 0.61
C ASP A 144 -6.09 -1.24 1.50
N GLY A 145 -5.13 -0.51 0.93
CA GLY A 145 -4.34 0.49 1.67
C GLY A 145 -5.17 1.60 2.33
N ILE A 146 -6.30 2.01 1.76
CA ILE A 146 -7.17 3.06 2.35
C ILE A 146 -7.92 2.48 3.54
N SER A 147 -8.53 1.31 3.37
CA SER A 147 -9.25 0.60 4.43
C SER A 147 -8.34 0.29 5.62
N LEU A 148 -7.12 -0.20 5.36
CA LEU A 148 -6.13 -0.52 6.39
C LEU A 148 -5.63 0.74 7.10
N MET A 149 -5.33 1.81 6.37
CA MET A 149 -4.90 3.07 6.99
C MET A 149 -6.03 3.68 7.84
N SER A 150 -7.27 3.63 7.38
CA SER A 150 -8.44 4.09 8.15
C SER A 150 -8.56 3.32 9.46
N LEU A 151 -8.45 1.99 9.42
CA LEU A 151 -8.47 1.15 10.62
C LEU A 151 -7.32 1.49 11.57
N PHE A 152 -6.10 1.59 11.06
CA PHE A 152 -4.93 1.95 11.84
C PHE A 152 -5.11 3.29 12.57
N LEU A 153 -5.61 4.32 11.88
CA LEU A 153 -5.85 5.63 12.49
C LEU A 153 -6.97 5.61 13.52
N SER A 154 -8.01 4.80 13.32
CA SER A 154 -9.08 4.63 14.31
C SER A 154 -8.61 3.93 15.59
N CYS A 155 -7.50 3.18 15.52
CA CYS A 155 -6.80 2.66 16.70
C CYS A 155 -5.88 3.71 17.35
N CYS A 156 -5.64 4.85 16.72
CA CYS A 156 -4.74 5.90 17.23
C CYS A 156 -5.52 7.05 17.85
N ARG A 157 -4.86 7.80 18.74
CA ARG A 157 -5.34 9.07 19.29
C ARG A 157 -4.36 10.18 18.98
N ARG A 158 -4.86 11.40 18.86
CA ARG A 158 -3.99 12.55 18.61
C ARG A 158 -3.15 12.85 19.84
N ALA A 159 -1.89 13.24 19.62
CA ALA A 159 -0.98 13.59 20.71
C ALA A 159 -1.36 14.91 21.41
N ASP A 160 -1.98 15.84 20.69
CA ASP A 160 -2.47 17.13 21.23
C ASP A 160 -3.88 17.02 21.83
N ARG A 161 -4.67 16.04 21.39
CA ARG A 161 -6.06 15.80 21.82
C ARG A 161 -6.35 14.30 21.98
N PRO A 162 -6.10 13.71 23.16
CA PRO A 162 -6.22 12.28 23.38
C PRO A 162 -7.61 11.69 23.14
N ASP A 163 -8.67 12.49 23.22
CA ASP A 163 -10.05 12.03 23.00
C ASP A 163 -10.43 11.94 21.51
N GLU A 164 -9.64 12.56 20.62
CA GLU A 164 -9.92 12.63 19.19
C GLU A 164 -9.10 11.59 18.41
N VAL A 165 -9.72 10.99 17.40
CA VAL A 165 -9.02 10.19 16.39
C VAL A 165 -8.32 11.11 15.37
N PRO A 166 -7.15 10.73 14.83
CA PRO A 166 -6.52 11.49 13.76
C PRO A 166 -7.41 11.50 12.51
N SER A 167 -7.70 12.69 11.99
CA SER A 167 -8.37 12.84 10.70
C SER A 167 -7.35 13.05 9.60
N ILE A 168 -7.31 12.14 8.63
CA ILE A 168 -6.71 12.45 7.33
C ILE A 168 -7.82 13.12 6.53
N SER A 169 -7.66 14.40 6.20
CA SER A 169 -8.42 15.00 5.12
C SER A 169 -8.03 14.29 3.83
N ILE A 170 -8.74 13.21 3.50
CA ILE A 170 -8.69 12.65 2.16
C ILE A 170 -9.24 13.76 1.30
N THR A 171 -8.35 14.55 0.69
CA THR A 171 -8.69 15.42 -0.41
C THR A 171 -9.23 14.50 -1.48
N ALA A 172 -10.54 14.21 -1.43
CA ALA A 172 -11.32 14.03 -2.63
C ALA A 172 -10.91 15.22 -3.48
N SER A 173 -10.21 14.93 -4.58
CA SER A 173 -9.74 15.93 -5.52
C SER A 173 -10.82 16.98 -5.61
N SER A 174 -10.48 18.20 -5.18
CA SER A 174 -11.34 19.35 -5.31
C SER A 174 -11.66 19.45 -6.78
N SER A 175 -12.78 18.86 -7.20
CA SER A 175 -13.56 19.34 -8.30
C SER A 175 -13.90 20.75 -7.86
N ASN A 176 -13.05 21.69 -8.27
CA ASN A 176 -13.38 23.10 -8.32
C ASN A 176 -14.52 23.22 -9.35
N SER A 177 -15.72 22.75 -8.98
CA SER A 177 -16.93 23.42 -9.40
C SER A 177 -16.94 24.73 -8.62
N ASN A 178 -16.15 25.69 -9.12
CA ASN A 178 -16.45 27.08 -8.90
C ASN A 178 -17.85 27.30 -9.47
N SER A 179 -18.88 27.05 -8.66
CA SER A 179 -20.20 27.59 -8.84
C SER A 179 -20.08 29.08 -8.58
N SER A 180 -19.55 29.80 -9.58
CA SER A 180 -19.68 31.24 -9.66
C SER A 180 -21.18 31.53 -9.75
N LYS A 181 -21.76 31.94 -8.63
CA LYS A 181 -22.95 32.78 -8.59
C LYS A 181 -22.68 33.99 -9.47
N ALA A 182 -23.12 33.93 -10.72
CA ALA A 182 -23.12 35.06 -11.63
C ALA A 182 -24.41 35.04 -12.44
N LYS A 183 -25.35 35.86 -11.97
CA LYS A 183 -26.41 36.55 -12.71
C LYS A 183 -27.39 35.69 -13.52
N GLU A 184 -28.52 35.46 -12.87
CA GLU A 184 -29.84 35.45 -13.48
C GLU A 184 -30.06 36.69 -14.39
N ASN A 185 -30.85 36.50 -15.45
CA ASN A 185 -31.26 37.42 -16.52
C ASN A 185 -30.31 37.66 -17.71
N LYS A 186 -30.52 36.89 -18.79
CA LYS A 186 -31.39 37.33 -19.90
C LYS A 186 -31.67 36.19 -20.88
N LEU A 187 -32.96 35.93 -21.04
CA LEU A 187 -33.56 35.16 -22.13
C LEU A 187 -33.25 35.86 -23.48
N SER A 188 -32.52 35.19 -24.38
CA SER A 188 -32.86 35.03 -25.81
C SER A 188 -31.69 34.47 -26.61
N ARG A 189 -32.05 33.78 -27.71
CA ARG A 189 -31.24 33.29 -28.84
C ARG A 189 -30.68 31.87 -28.71
N SER A 190 -31.49 30.95 -29.25
CA SER A 190 -31.09 29.88 -30.17
C SER A 190 -29.78 29.15 -29.87
N SER A 191 -29.87 27.90 -29.40
CA SER A 191 -29.02 26.85 -29.95
C SER A 191 -29.63 25.47 -29.70
N ARG A 192 -30.33 25.00 -30.73
CA ARG A 192 -30.76 23.62 -30.97
C ARG A 192 -29.53 22.70 -31.25
N GLY A 193 -28.43 22.89 -30.52
CA GLY A 193 -27.10 22.30 -30.75
C GLY A 193 -26.34 21.87 -29.49
N GLY A 194 -26.90 22.05 -28.29
CA GLY A 194 -26.28 21.63 -27.01
C GLY A 194 -26.32 20.11 -26.79
N CYS A 195 -27.45 19.46 -27.09
CA CYS A 195 -27.61 18.00 -26.98
C CYS A 195 -26.67 17.27 -27.96
N GLY A 196 -26.56 17.75 -29.20
CA GLY A 196 -25.64 17.20 -30.20
C GLY A 196 -24.17 17.27 -29.78
N ARG A 197 -23.74 18.35 -29.10
CA ARG A 197 -22.36 18.44 -28.56
C ARG A 197 -22.11 17.48 -27.40
N LEU A 198 -23.06 17.27 -26.51
CA LEU A 198 -22.91 16.28 -25.43
C LEU A 198 -22.88 14.86 -25.98
N LEU A 199 -23.78 14.52 -26.90
CA LEU A 199 -23.81 13.22 -27.58
C LEU A 199 -22.51 12.98 -28.36
N TRP A 200 -22.03 13.98 -29.11
CA TRP A 200 -20.76 13.90 -29.84
C TRP A 200 -19.56 13.70 -28.90
N LYS A 201 -19.52 14.38 -27.75
CA LYS A 201 -18.49 14.13 -26.73
C LYS A 201 -18.58 12.71 -26.17
N GLY A 202 -19.78 12.20 -25.92
CA GLY A 202 -19.97 10.81 -25.48
C GLY A 202 -19.48 9.80 -26.52
N VAL A 203 -19.81 10.01 -27.79
CA VAL A 203 -19.32 9.19 -28.91
C VAL A 203 -17.81 9.25 -29.02
N LEU A 204 -17.19 10.43 -28.89
CA LEU A 204 -15.73 10.55 -28.87
C LEU A 204 -15.09 9.81 -27.70
N VAL A 205 -15.64 9.91 -26.49
CA VAL A 205 -15.14 9.17 -25.32
C VAL A 205 -15.23 7.67 -25.56
N VAL A 206 -16.36 7.17 -26.05
CA VAL A 206 -16.53 5.74 -26.38
C VAL A 206 -15.53 5.32 -27.47
N TRP A 207 -15.38 6.10 -28.54
CA TRP A 207 -14.44 5.83 -29.61
C TRP A 207 -12.99 5.78 -29.11
N PHE A 208 -12.55 6.79 -28.36
CA PHE A 208 -11.20 6.79 -27.79
C PHE A 208 -11.01 5.63 -26.83
N THR A 209 -12.02 5.29 -26.01
CA THR A 209 -11.96 4.13 -25.11
C THR A 209 -11.78 2.83 -25.90
N ILE A 210 -12.55 2.63 -26.98
CA ILE A 210 -12.39 1.47 -27.86
C ILE A 210 -10.99 1.44 -28.46
N VAL A 211 -10.50 2.56 -29.01
CA VAL A 211 -9.15 2.66 -29.57
C VAL A 211 -8.09 2.34 -28.51
N PHE A 212 -8.23 2.84 -27.28
CA PHE A 212 -7.31 2.54 -26.18
C PHE A 212 -7.36 1.07 -25.77
N VAL A 213 -8.55 0.47 -25.64
CA VAL A 213 -8.73 -0.95 -25.30
C VAL A 213 -8.13 -1.83 -26.38
N VAL A 214 -8.42 -1.57 -27.66
CA VAL A 214 -7.85 -2.32 -28.78
C VAL A 214 -6.34 -2.17 -28.82
N LYS A 215 -5.81 -0.96 -28.64
CA LYS A 215 -4.37 -0.71 -28.57
C LYS A 215 -3.71 -1.42 -27.39
N PHE A 216 -4.39 -1.46 -26.24
CA PHE A 216 -3.92 -2.17 -25.05
C PHE A 216 -3.89 -3.67 -25.28
N ILE A 217 -4.94 -4.27 -25.84
CA ILE A 217 -5.00 -5.69 -26.19
C ILE A 217 -3.90 -6.04 -27.21
N LEU A 218 -3.79 -5.25 -28.29
CA LEU A 218 -2.75 -5.45 -29.30
C LEU A 218 -1.35 -5.35 -28.69
N ARG A 219 -1.08 -4.35 -27.84
CA ARG A 219 0.22 -4.25 -27.15
C ARG A 219 0.45 -5.43 -26.20
N SER A 220 -0.53 -5.80 -25.38
CA SER A 220 -0.40 -6.89 -24.42
C SER A 220 -0.16 -8.25 -25.09
N LEU A 221 -0.67 -8.46 -26.30
CA LEU A 221 -0.52 -9.71 -27.04
C LEU A 221 0.73 -9.74 -27.95
N TRP A 222 1.12 -8.61 -28.54
CA TRP A 222 2.22 -8.56 -29.53
C TRP A 222 3.51 -7.88 -29.04
N VAL A 223 3.43 -6.97 -28.07
CA VAL A 223 4.61 -6.27 -27.57
C VAL A 223 5.14 -7.01 -26.36
N LYS A 224 6.26 -7.70 -26.56
CA LYS A 224 7.03 -8.25 -25.46
C LYS A 224 7.77 -7.12 -24.77
N ASP A 225 7.71 -7.06 -23.44
CA ASP A 225 8.49 -6.10 -22.68
C ASP A 225 9.99 -6.31 -22.94
N GLU A 226 10.69 -5.20 -23.19
CA GLU A 226 12.14 -5.23 -23.33
C GLU A 226 12.76 -5.65 -21.99
N LYS A 227 13.75 -6.53 -22.07
CA LYS A 227 14.54 -6.88 -20.89
C LYS A 227 15.37 -5.66 -20.49
N SER A 228 15.04 -5.07 -19.35
CA SER A 228 15.77 -3.98 -18.71
C SER A 228 16.53 -4.49 -17.48
N ALA A 229 17.33 -3.62 -16.85
CA ALA A 229 17.98 -3.92 -15.58
C ALA A 229 16.99 -4.16 -14.41
N ILE A 230 15.69 -3.91 -14.63
CA ILE A 230 14.62 -4.10 -13.63
C ILE A 230 13.85 -5.41 -13.89
N THR A 231 13.82 -5.91 -15.14
CA THR A 231 13.23 -7.22 -15.42
C THR A 231 14.14 -8.30 -14.86
N GLY A 232 13.82 -8.78 -13.66
CA GLY A 232 14.46 -9.95 -13.08
C GLY A 232 14.21 -11.21 -13.91
N GLY A 233 15.10 -12.20 -13.80
CA GLY A 233 14.93 -13.52 -14.41
C GLY A 233 13.93 -14.40 -13.64
N ALA A 234 13.70 -15.62 -14.13
CA ALA A 234 12.93 -16.62 -13.37
C ALA A 234 13.67 -16.97 -12.06
N GLY A 235 12.96 -17.08 -10.95
CA GLY A 235 13.51 -17.44 -9.64
C GLY A 235 14.05 -16.27 -8.82
N VAL A 236 14.05 -15.05 -9.35
CA VAL A 236 14.42 -13.83 -8.59
C VAL A 236 13.46 -13.56 -7.44
N GLU A 237 12.25 -14.12 -7.50
CA GLU A 237 11.26 -14.09 -6.43
C GLU A 237 11.76 -14.73 -5.14
N LEU A 238 12.64 -15.74 -5.25
CA LEU A 238 13.22 -16.50 -4.14
C LEU A 238 14.55 -15.92 -3.64
N TRP A 239 15.06 -14.85 -4.27
CA TRP A 239 16.35 -14.28 -3.87
C TRP A 239 16.21 -13.49 -2.57
N PRO A 240 17.26 -13.50 -1.73
CA PRO A 240 17.33 -12.61 -0.57
C PRO A 240 17.05 -11.17 -0.99
N ARG A 241 16.20 -10.48 -0.23
CA ARG A 241 15.88 -9.08 -0.49
C ARG A 241 16.88 -8.21 0.26
N LYS A 242 17.08 -7.01 -0.28
CA LYS A 242 17.75 -5.93 0.43
C LYS A 242 16.87 -4.71 0.35
N LEU A 243 16.56 -4.14 1.51
CA LEU A 243 15.85 -2.88 1.61
C LEU A 243 16.87 -1.75 1.78
N ALA A 244 16.64 -0.67 1.04
CA ALA A 244 17.39 0.56 1.15
C ALA A 244 16.39 1.71 1.22
N THR A 245 16.63 2.62 2.15
CA THR A 245 15.73 3.75 2.46
C THR A 245 16.43 5.06 2.13
N ALA A 246 15.63 6.05 1.72
CA ALA A 246 16.08 7.42 1.51
C ALA A 246 15.14 8.36 2.26
N LYS A 247 15.71 9.26 3.06
CA LYS A 247 14.95 10.22 3.87
C LYS A 247 14.88 11.57 3.17
N PHE A 248 13.68 12.11 3.06
CA PHE A 248 13.42 13.44 2.50
C PHE A 248 12.77 14.32 3.55
N LYS A 249 13.22 15.57 3.67
CA LYS A 249 12.56 16.52 4.57
C LYS A 249 11.24 16.97 3.95
N LEU A 250 10.19 16.96 4.75
CA LEU A 250 8.87 17.42 4.31
C LEU A 250 8.89 18.90 3.91
N ASP A 251 9.73 19.71 4.55
CA ASP A 251 9.86 21.13 4.21
C ASP A 251 10.50 21.34 2.84
N ASP A 252 11.47 20.50 2.46
CA ASP A 252 12.03 20.50 1.10
C ASP A 252 10.97 20.10 0.07
N MET A 253 10.16 19.08 0.38
CA MET A 253 9.02 18.71 -0.47
C MET A 253 8.01 19.85 -0.64
N LYS A 254 7.70 20.57 0.45
CA LYS A 254 6.81 21.75 0.41
C LYS A 254 7.43 22.90 -0.40
N ALA A 255 8.75 23.10 -0.31
CA ALA A 255 9.45 24.12 -1.08
C ALA A 255 9.36 23.84 -2.58
N VAL A 256 9.62 22.60 -3.00
CA VAL A 256 9.47 22.17 -4.41
C VAL A 256 8.02 22.30 -4.87
N LYS A 257 7.06 21.83 -4.06
CA LYS A 257 5.63 22.00 -4.33
C LYS A 257 5.27 23.48 -4.58
N LYS A 258 5.80 24.40 -3.77
CA LYS A 258 5.53 25.84 -3.91
C LYS A 258 6.14 26.44 -5.18
N ALA A 259 7.25 25.88 -5.68
CA ALA A 259 7.92 26.34 -6.88
C ALA A 259 7.21 25.90 -8.18
N VAL A 260 6.43 24.82 -8.14
CA VAL A 260 5.71 24.27 -9.30
C VAL A 260 4.23 24.60 -9.23
N ALA A 261 3.72 25.31 -10.25
CA ALA A 261 2.31 25.69 -10.30
C ALA A 261 1.39 24.45 -10.31
N ASN A 262 0.35 24.48 -9.47
CA ASN A 262 -0.65 23.40 -9.32
C ASN A 262 -0.11 22.04 -8.88
N ALA A 263 1.12 21.95 -8.34
CA ALA A 263 1.68 20.70 -7.83
C ALA A 263 1.20 20.37 -6.41
N THR A 264 1.08 19.08 -6.14
CA THR A 264 0.87 18.48 -4.82
C THR A 264 2.15 17.83 -4.30
N ILE A 265 2.15 17.41 -3.03
CA ILE A 265 3.30 16.67 -2.47
C ILE A 265 3.48 15.33 -3.19
N ASN A 266 2.38 14.70 -3.62
CA ASN A 266 2.43 13.44 -4.35
C ASN A 266 3.13 13.60 -5.70
N ASP A 267 2.95 14.73 -6.39
CA ASP A 267 3.64 15.01 -7.65
C ASP A 267 5.15 15.15 -7.44
N VAL A 268 5.57 15.79 -6.34
CA VAL A 268 6.98 15.90 -5.96
C VAL A 268 7.57 14.51 -5.68
N LEU A 269 6.88 13.68 -4.90
CA LEU A 269 7.30 12.32 -4.59
C LEU A 269 7.43 11.47 -5.87
N PHE A 270 6.43 11.52 -6.74
CA PHE A 270 6.46 10.79 -8.01
C PHE A 270 7.63 11.25 -8.88
N GLY A 271 7.89 12.56 -8.96
CA GLY A 271 9.04 13.10 -9.67
C GLY A 271 10.38 12.56 -9.16
N VAL A 272 10.56 12.45 -7.83
CA VAL A 272 11.76 11.86 -7.23
C VAL A 272 11.92 10.39 -7.61
N ILE A 273 10.84 9.60 -7.51
CA ILE A 273 10.85 8.16 -7.85
C ILE A 273 11.16 7.97 -9.34
N SER A 274 10.46 8.68 -10.24
CA SER A 274 10.66 8.60 -11.69
C SER A 274 12.08 9.00 -12.08
N PHE A 275 12.62 10.06 -11.48
CA PHE A 275 14.00 10.47 -11.73
C PHE A 275 15.01 9.42 -11.23
N GLY A 276 14.80 8.87 -10.04
CA GLY A 276 15.63 7.81 -9.47
C GLY A 276 15.67 6.56 -10.35
N LEU A 277 14.51 6.06 -10.76
CA LEU A 277 14.39 4.92 -11.67
C LEU A 277 15.04 5.19 -13.02
N THR A 278 14.83 6.38 -13.59
CA THR A 278 15.45 6.78 -14.86
C THR A 278 16.97 6.80 -14.75
N ARG A 279 17.52 7.39 -13.68
CA ARG A 279 18.96 7.45 -13.42
C ARG A 279 19.55 6.06 -13.24
N TYR A 280 18.88 5.18 -12.49
CA TYR A 280 19.30 3.79 -12.32
C TYR A 280 19.36 3.05 -13.67
N LEU A 281 18.30 3.13 -14.48
CA LEU A 281 18.27 2.52 -15.80
C LEU A 281 19.37 3.05 -16.72
N GLN A 282 19.67 4.35 -16.67
CA GLN A 282 20.76 4.96 -17.44
C GLN A 282 22.14 4.45 -17.02
N MET A 283 22.38 4.26 -15.71
CA MET A 283 23.65 3.73 -15.20
C MET A 283 23.85 2.27 -15.61
N GLN A 284 22.78 1.48 -15.63
CA GLN A 284 22.83 0.06 -15.96
C GLN A 284 22.74 -0.23 -17.47
N SER A 285 22.35 0.76 -18.28
CA SER A 285 22.34 0.61 -19.73
C SER A 285 23.78 0.66 -20.27
N PRO A 286 24.23 -0.34 -21.06
CA PRO A 286 25.52 -0.25 -21.74
C PRO A 286 25.53 1.01 -22.62
N LYS A 287 26.67 1.72 -22.65
CA LYS A 287 26.87 3.06 -23.25
C LYS A 287 26.56 3.19 -24.76
N SER A 288 25.86 2.26 -25.41
CA SER A 288 25.58 2.29 -26.86
C SER A 288 24.18 2.78 -27.26
N ASN A 289 23.23 3.03 -26.35
CA ASN A 289 21.89 3.52 -26.71
C ASN A 289 21.55 4.87 -26.06
N SER A 290 22.20 5.93 -26.55
CA SER A 290 22.00 7.33 -26.14
C SER A 290 20.63 7.95 -26.54
N HIS A 291 19.64 7.16 -27.00
CA HIS A 291 18.42 7.73 -27.60
C HIS A 291 17.08 7.21 -27.08
N SER A 292 17.03 6.34 -26.07
CA SER A 292 15.76 6.03 -25.40
C SER A 292 15.42 7.10 -24.36
N LYS A 293 14.61 8.09 -24.76
CA LYS A 293 13.88 8.93 -23.82
C LYS A 293 12.86 8.04 -23.09
N PHE A 294 13.21 7.58 -21.90
CA PHE A 294 12.24 7.05 -20.96
C PHE A 294 11.37 8.23 -20.47
N LEU A 295 10.17 8.33 -21.01
CA LEU A 295 9.10 9.17 -20.47
C LEU A 295 8.20 8.23 -19.66
N PHE A 296 8.31 8.32 -18.34
CA PHE A 296 7.26 7.90 -17.43
C PHE A 296 6.18 8.98 -17.37
#